data_AF-A0A916ULT0-F1
#
_entry.id   AF-A0A916ULT0-F1
#
_cell.length_a   1.000
_cell.length_b   1.000
_cell.length_c   1.000
_cell.angle_alpha   90.00
_cell.angle_beta   90.00
_cell.angle_gamma   90.00
#
_symmetry.space_group_name_H-M   'P 1'
#
loop_
_entity.id
_entity.type
_entity.pdbx_description
1 polymer ?
#
loop_
_entity_poly.entity_id
_entity_poly.type
_entity_poly.pdbx_seq_one_letter_code
_entity_poly.pdbx_strand_id
1 'polypeptide(L)'
;MEQSEPGYGYVSLGGGGTITPQTIKPETLFRLLAEYEEMGISWDDEKRLAIELLNSALVETSLNARFLNMMFMFESLAVQEQRPQPIVDLVNSFIETTKLNAREIEDGISKDIYDTIISQLGNLKNDSINKSLQKVALEIAPNSKYMNLSADNFMRYCYNKRSNLAHGGNIGMSNEDQMKMVIELQKLSIDAIVHICKLKKITLFPEDIGPPNINMNIGPHAVVPAS
;
A
#
# COMPACT_ATOMS: atom_id res chain seq x y z
N MET A 1 16.74 38.59 -23.13
CA MET A 1 16.58 38.14 -21.73
C MET A 1 15.52 37.05 -21.75
N GLU A 2 15.96 35.83 -22.00
CA GLU A 2 15.11 34.63 -21.90
C GLU A 2 15.19 34.17 -20.44
N GLN A 3 14.05 34.17 -19.76
CA GLN A 3 13.94 33.66 -18.40
C GLN A 3 13.88 32.13 -18.48
N SER A 4 14.96 31.47 -18.07
CA SER A 4 14.98 30.03 -17.85
C SER A 4 14.15 29.70 -16.62
N GLU A 5 13.14 28.83 -16.76
CA GLU A 5 12.37 28.33 -15.63
C GLU A 5 13.27 27.58 -14.62
N PRO A 6 13.00 27.66 -13.31
CA PRO A 6 13.75 26.94 -12.31
C PRO A 6 13.44 25.44 -12.40
N GLY A 7 14.35 24.69 -13.00
CA GLY A 7 14.30 23.23 -12.99
C GLY A 7 14.47 22.69 -11.56
N TYR A 8 13.42 22.05 -11.03
CA TYR A 8 13.50 21.29 -9.79
C TYR A 8 14.30 20.01 -10.04
N GLY A 9 15.60 20.05 -9.74
CA GLY A 9 16.48 18.88 -9.78
C GLY A 9 16.50 18.17 -8.43
N TYR A 10 16.13 16.89 -8.40
CA TYR A 10 16.39 16.01 -7.26
C TYR A 10 17.76 15.33 -7.44
N VAL A 11 18.64 15.49 -6.45
CA VAL A 11 19.93 14.80 -6.40
C VAL A 11 19.73 13.42 -5.77
N SER A 12 19.92 12.36 -6.56
CA SER A 12 20.01 10.98 -6.06
C SER A 12 21.47 10.58 -5.94
N LEU A 13 21.94 10.36 -4.71
CA LEU A 13 23.23 9.71 -4.42
C LEU A 13 23.00 8.21 -4.32
N GLY A 14 23.03 7.53 -5.47
CA GLY A 14 22.93 6.08 -5.56
C GLY A 14 23.29 5.59 -6.95
N GLY A 15 24.56 5.19 -7.13
CA GLY A 15 25.05 4.59 -8.37
C GLY A 15 24.42 3.23 -8.61
N GLY A 16 23.41 3.20 -9.48
CA GLY A 16 22.77 1.99 -9.98
C GLY A 16 21.64 2.38 -10.94
N GLY A 17 21.89 2.24 -12.24
CA GLY A 17 20.90 2.56 -13.27
C GLY A 17 19.59 1.82 -13.00
N THR A 18 18.53 2.57 -12.73
CA THR A 18 17.20 2.04 -12.41
C THR A 18 16.37 2.06 -13.68
N ILE A 19 16.00 0.89 -14.19
CA ILE A 19 14.94 0.78 -15.20
C ILE A 19 13.65 1.14 -14.46
N THR A 20 13.05 2.28 -14.82
CA THR A 20 11.71 2.64 -14.35
C THR A 20 10.68 1.88 -15.20
N PRO A 21 9.89 0.99 -14.60
CA PRO A 21 8.73 0.39 -15.25
C PRO A 21 7.80 1.51 -15.68
N GLN A 22 7.11 1.37 -16.81
CA GLN A 22 6.13 2.36 -17.30
C GLN A 22 5.11 2.68 -16.19
N THR A 23 5.35 3.77 -15.49
CA THR A 23 4.52 4.30 -14.41
C THR A 23 3.55 5.29 -15.03
N ILE A 24 2.30 5.24 -14.57
CA ILE A 24 1.39 6.37 -14.77
C ILE A 24 2.11 7.62 -14.29
N LYS A 25 2.21 8.60 -15.17
CA LYS A 25 2.76 9.91 -14.83
C LYS A 25 1.96 10.52 -13.68
N PRO A 26 2.60 11.08 -12.63
CA PRO A 26 1.89 11.75 -11.54
C PRO A 26 0.83 12.74 -12.05
N GLU A 27 1.13 13.42 -13.17
CA GLU A 27 0.26 14.38 -13.85
C GLU A 27 -1.08 13.76 -14.29
N THR A 28 -1.09 12.48 -14.68
CA THR A 28 -2.31 11.76 -15.07
C THR A 28 -3.24 11.55 -13.87
N LEU A 29 -2.69 11.32 -12.67
CA LEU A 29 -3.48 11.13 -11.45
C LEU A 29 -4.08 12.47 -10.98
N PHE A 30 -3.32 13.56 -11.07
CA PHE A 30 -3.81 14.91 -10.79
C PHE A 30 -4.92 15.34 -11.75
N ARG A 31 -4.79 14.99 -13.04
CA ARG A 31 -5.84 15.26 -14.04
C ARG A 31 -7.12 14.51 -13.70
N LEU A 32 -7.01 13.24 -13.29
CA LEU A 32 -8.15 12.45 -12.83
C LEU A 32 -8.87 13.07 -11.63
N LEU A 33 -8.12 13.56 -10.65
CA LEU A 33 -8.72 14.26 -9.51
C LEU A 33 -9.47 15.53 -9.94
N ALA A 34 -8.86 16.35 -10.79
CA ALA A 34 -9.46 17.59 -11.28
C ALA A 34 -10.73 17.33 -12.11
N GLU A 35 -10.71 16.36 -13.03
CA GLU A 35 -11.87 15.96 -13.82
C GLU A 35 -13.05 15.51 -12.94
N TYR A 36 -12.78 14.83 -11.82
CA TYR A 36 -13.84 14.37 -10.90
C TYR A 36 -14.46 15.49 -10.06
N GLU A 37 -13.63 16.42 -9.59
CA GLU A 37 -14.14 17.62 -8.90
C GLU A 37 -15.06 18.43 -9.83
N GLU A 38 -14.69 18.56 -11.10
CA GLU A 38 -15.53 19.21 -12.12
C GLU A 38 -16.84 18.46 -12.41
N MET A 39 -16.85 17.13 -12.27
CA MET A 39 -18.05 16.30 -12.41
C MET A 39 -19.01 16.37 -11.20
N GLY A 40 -18.65 17.12 -10.14
CA GLY A 40 -19.47 17.28 -8.94
C GLY A 40 -19.60 15.98 -8.12
N ILE A 41 -18.68 15.03 -8.31
CA ILE A 41 -18.66 13.78 -7.56
C ILE A 41 -18.03 14.07 -6.20
N SER A 42 -18.80 13.94 -5.13
CA SER A 42 -18.27 14.05 -3.76
C SER A 42 -17.35 12.88 -3.48
N TRP A 43 -16.10 13.18 -3.15
CA TRP A 43 -15.16 12.22 -2.58
C TRP A 43 -15.49 11.98 -1.11
N ASP A 44 -15.41 10.72 -0.66
CA ASP A 44 -15.25 10.45 0.77
C ASP A 44 -13.76 10.58 1.13
N ASP A 45 -13.49 10.78 2.42
CA ASP A 45 -12.13 11.07 2.90
C ASP A 45 -11.18 9.89 2.63
N GLU A 46 -11.70 8.67 2.68
CA GLU A 46 -10.99 7.43 2.42
C GLU A 46 -10.47 7.35 0.97
N LYS A 47 -11.31 7.66 -0.02
CA LYS A 47 -10.88 7.67 -1.43
C LYS A 47 -9.87 8.75 -1.71
N ARG A 48 -10.05 9.94 -1.13
CA ARG A 48 -9.12 11.04 -1.27
C ARG A 48 -7.74 10.62 -0.74
N LEU A 49 -7.70 10.06 0.47
CA LEU A 49 -6.48 9.56 1.08
C LEU A 49 -5.83 8.47 0.23
N ALA A 50 -6.60 7.53 -0.31
CA ALA A 50 -6.09 6.47 -1.18
C ALA A 50 -5.36 7.05 -2.41
N ILE A 51 -5.92 8.07 -3.06
CA ILE A 51 -5.32 8.71 -4.22
C ILE A 51 -4.06 9.49 -3.84
N GLU A 52 -4.10 10.24 -2.74
CA GLU A 52 -2.93 10.97 -2.23
C GLU A 52 -1.76 10.02 -1.92
N LEU A 53 -2.04 8.87 -1.31
CA LEU A 53 -1.05 7.83 -1.02
C LEU A 53 -0.48 7.20 -2.28
N LEU A 54 -1.31 6.93 -3.29
CA LEU A 54 -0.83 6.43 -4.58
C LEU A 54 0.07 7.46 -5.26
N ASN A 55 -0.33 8.73 -5.28
CA ASN A 55 0.49 9.80 -5.87
C ASN A 55 1.85 9.90 -5.19
N SER A 56 1.86 9.88 -3.87
CA SER A 56 3.10 9.84 -3.06
C SER A 56 3.98 8.63 -3.45
N ALA A 57 3.38 7.45 -3.65
CA ALA A 57 4.10 6.26 -4.07
C ALA A 57 4.68 6.34 -5.50
N LEU A 58 4.14 7.18 -6.38
CA LEU A 58 4.64 7.34 -7.77
C LEU A 58 5.88 8.23 -7.85
N VAL A 59 6.04 9.17 -6.93
CA VAL A 59 7.21 10.08 -6.88
C VAL A 59 8.30 9.60 -5.92
N GLU A 60 8.00 8.62 -5.07
CA GLU A 60 8.96 8.05 -4.14
C GLU A 60 10.04 7.21 -4.86
N THR A 61 11.27 7.31 -4.40
CA THR A 61 12.44 6.62 -4.99
C THR A 61 12.75 5.29 -4.29
N SER A 62 12.49 5.19 -2.99
CA SER A 62 12.71 3.99 -2.20
C SER A 62 11.63 2.93 -2.46
N LEU A 63 12.04 1.74 -2.91
CA LEU A 63 11.10 0.63 -3.16
C LEU A 63 10.28 0.26 -1.92
N ASN A 64 10.87 0.35 -0.73
CA ASN A 64 10.18 0.09 0.53
C ASN A 64 9.10 1.13 0.79
N ALA A 65 9.40 2.41 0.59
CA ALA A 65 8.45 3.50 0.84
C ALA A 65 7.33 3.50 -0.22
N ARG A 66 7.65 3.27 -1.51
CA ARG A 66 6.66 3.07 -2.57
C ARG A 66 5.69 1.94 -2.23
N PHE A 67 6.25 0.80 -1.81
CA PHE A 67 5.46 -0.37 -1.41
C PHE A 67 4.54 -0.06 -0.22
N LEU A 68 5.07 0.56 0.84
CA LEU A 68 4.29 0.91 2.03
C LEU A 68 3.18 1.92 1.72
N ASN A 69 3.44 2.95 0.92
CA ASN A 69 2.42 3.93 0.54
C ASN A 69 1.28 3.27 -0.24
N MET A 70 1.58 2.35 -1.17
CA MET A 70 0.52 1.59 -1.86
C MET A 70 -0.21 0.63 -0.92
N MET A 71 0.46 0.02 0.05
CA MET A 71 -0.23 -0.78 1.07
C MET A 71 -1.17 0.08 1.92
N PHE A 72 -0.74 1.28 2.33
CA PHE A 72 -1.58 2.22 3.07
C PHE A 72 -2.76 2.71 2.25
N MET A 73 -2.60 2.89 0.94
CA MET A 73 -3.70 3.16 0.04
C MET A 73 -4.78 2.07 0.18
N PHE A 74 -4.42 0.79 0.10
CA PHE A 74 -5.40 -0.28 0.28
C PHE A 74 -5.96 -0.36 1.71
N GLU A 75 -5.14 -0.09 2.74
CA GLU A 75 -5.60 -0.05 4.13
C GLU A 75 -6.65 1.06 4.34
N SER A 76 -6.51 2.21 3.68
CA SER A 76 -7.51 3.29 3.74
C SER A 76 -8.85 2.94 3.10
N LEU A 77 -8.84 1.99 2.16
CA LEU A 77 -10.04 1.51 1.46
C LEU A 77 -10.68 0.29 2.16
N ALA A 78 -9.97 -0.32 3.11
CA ALA A 78 -10.40 -1.54 3.78
C ALA A 78 -11.33 -1.25 4.95
N VAL A 79 -12.58 -1.70 4.83
CA VAL A 79 -13.55 -1.65 5.93
C VAL A 79 -13.52 -2.97 6.71
N GLN A 80 -13.19 -2.90 7.99
CA GLN A 80 -13.24 -4.06 8.88
C GLN A 80 -14.69 -4.32 9.29
N GLU A 81 -15.26 -5.39 8.75
CA GLU A 81 -16.62 -5.81 9.11
C GLU A 81 -16.65 -6.54 10.45
N GLN A 82 -17.75 -6.38 11.17
CA GLN A 82 -18.03 -7.17 12.35
C GLN A 82 -18.22 -8.65 11.97
N ARG A 83 -17.67 -9.55 12.77
CA ARG A 83 -17.86 -11.00 12.59
C ARG A 83 -19.30 -11.41 12.87
N PRO A 84 -19.75 -12.59 12.39
CA PRO A 84 -21.07 -13.11 12.69
C PRO A 84 -21.37 -13.13 14.19
N GLN A 85 -22.61 -12.81 14.56
CA GLN A 85 -23.04 -12.66 15.97
C GLN A 85 -22.60 -13.82 16.89
N PRO A 86 -22.68 -15.10 16.50
CA PRO A 86 -22.23 -16.20 17.36
C PRO A 86 -20.75 -16.11 17.76
N ILE A 87 -19.88 -15.58 16.89
CA ILE A 87 -18.46 -15.37 17.19
C ILE A 87 -18.28 -14.16 18.10
N VAL A 88 -19.05 -13.10 17.88
CA VAL A 88 -19.03 -11.90 18.73
C VAL A 88 -19.48 -12.26 20.16
N ASP A 89 -20.52 -13.07 20.31
CA ASP A 89 -21.02 -13.55 21.60
C ASP A 89 -19.96 -14.40 22.33
N LEU A 90 -19.28 -15.29 21.60
CA LEU A 90 -18.18 -16.07 22.15
C LEU A 90 -17.04 -15.16 22.66
N VAL A 91 -16.62 -14.18 21.86
CA VAL A 91 -15.58 -13.21 22.26
C VAL A 91 -16.01 -12.39 23.48
N ASN A 92 -17.27 -11.97 23.54
CA ASN A 92 -17.81 -11.26 24.70
C ASN A 92 -17.77 -12.14 25.97
N SER A 93 -18.05 -13.44 25.85
CA SER A 93 -17.96 -14.36 27.00
C SER A 93 -16.52 -14.48 27.54
N PHE A 94 -15.51 -14.47 26.66
CA PHE A 94 -14.11 -14.42 27.08
C PHE A 94 -13.77 -13.10 27.76
N ILE A 95 -14.21 -11.96 27.21
CA ILE A 95 -13.99 -10.64 27.81
C ILE A 95 -14.59 -10.58 29.23
N GLU A 96 -15.82 -11.04 29.42
CA GLU A 96 -16.45 -11.04 30.74
C GLU A 96 -15.74 -11.96 31.72
N THR A 97 -15.32 -13.15 31.28
CA THR A 97 -14.49 -14.06 32.09
C THR A 97 -13.17 -13.42 32.50
N THR A 98 -12.49 -12.75 31.55
CA THR A 98 -11.24 -12.03 31.81
C THR A 98 -11.43 -10.89 32.82
N LYS A 99 -12.53 -10.13 32.74
CA LYS A 99 -12.87 -9.07 33.70
C LYS A 99 -13.17 -9.60 35.10
N LEU A 100 -13.84 -10.74 35.21
CA LEU A 100 -14.10 -11.38 36.50
C LEU A 100 -12.79 -11.81 37.16
N ASN A 101 -11.93 -12.51 36.41
CA ASN A 101 -10.62 -12.94 36.91
C ASN A 101 -9.73 -11.75 37.32
N ALA A 102 -9.80 -10.63 36.59
CA ALA A 102 -9.05 -9.42 36.93
C ALA A 102 -9.40 -8.83 38.31
N ARG A 103 -10.62 -9.08 38.82
CA ARG A 103 -11.08 -8.61 40.13
C ARG A 103 -10.64 -9.50 41.28
N GLU A 104 -10.32 -10.76 41.00
CA GLU A 104 -9.99 -11.77 42.01
C GLU A 104 -8.49 -11.86 42.30
N ILE A 105 -7.66 -11.06 41.63
CA ILE A 105 -6.21 -11.06 41.87
C ILE A 105 -5.85 -10.11 43.01
N GLU A 106 -5.44 -10.72 44.13
CA GLU A 106 -4.87 -10.02 45.29
C GLU A 106 -3.34 -9.78 45.17
N ASP A 107 -2.62 -10.41 44.23
CA ASP A 107 -1.15 -10.28 44.15
C ASP A 107 -0.58 -10.31 42.71
N GLY A 108 0.23 -9.29 42.39
CA GLY A 108 1.34 -9.39 41.43
C GLY A 108 1.05 -9.18 39.93
N ILE A 109 -0.18 -9.28 39.44
CA ILE A 109 -0.50 -9.01 38.02
C ILE A 109 -1.03 -7.58 37.87
N SER A 110 -0.32 -6.74 37.09
CA SER A 110 -0.78 -5.37 36.82
C SER A 110 -2.13 -5.39 36.08
N LYS A 111 -3.05 -4.52 36.51
CA LYS A 111 -4.30 -4.21 35.81
C LYS A 111 -4.09 -3.94 34.32
N ASP A 112 -2.95 -3.35 33.95
CA ASP A 112 -2.59 -3.03 32.57
C ASP A 112 -2.53 -4.27 31.66
N ILE A 113 -2.15 -5.43 32.21
CA ILE A 113 -2.10 -6.69 31.47
C ILE A 113 -3.51 -7.13 31.09
N TYR A 114 -4.47 -7.02 32.02
CA TYR A 114 -5.87 -7.34 31.75
C TYR A 114 -6.49 -6.39 30.74
N ASP A 115 -6.22 -5.10 30.87
CA ASP A 115 -6.72 -4.10 29.91
C ASP A 115 -6.17 -4.38 28.50
N THR A 116 -4.89 -4.79 28.40
CA THR A 116 -4.28 -5.22 27.14
C THR A 116 -4.97 -6.45 26.55
N ILE A 117 -5.21 -7.50 27.36
CA ILE A 117 -5.89 -8.72 26.92
C ILE A 117 -7.33 -8.42 26.48
N ILE A 118 -8.08 -7.63 27.26
CA ILE A 118 -9.45 -7.24 26.93
C ILE A 118 -9.48 -6.47 25.60
N SER A 119 -8.53 -5.56 25.38
CA SER A 119 -8.39 -4.83 24.11
C SER A 119 -8.13 -5.79 22.94
N GLN A 120 -7.19 -6.72 23.12
CA GLN A 120 -6.87 -7.74 22.10
C GLN A 120 -8.07 -8.65 21.78
N LEU A 121 -8.80 -9.11 22.80
CA LEU A 121 -10.04 -9.85 22.62
C LEU A 121 -11.09 -9.00 21.90
N GLY A 122 -11.23 -7.72 22.25
CA GLY A 122 -12.12 -6.79 21.59
C GLY A 122 -11.90 -6.72 20.08
N ASN A 123 -10.64 -6.74 19.64
CA ASN A 123 -10.28 -6.75 18.22
C ASN A 123 -10.73 -8.02 17.49
N LEU A 124 -10.90 -9.15 18.18
CA LEU A 124 -11.39 -10.40 17.58
C LEU A 124 -12.86 -10.33 17.14
N LYS A 125 -13.61 -9.32 17.57
CA LYS A 125 -15.00 -9.12 17.14
C LYS A 125 -15.11 -8.70 15.68
N ASN A 126 -14.03 -8.20 15.08
CA ASN A 126 -14.00 -7.74 13.70
C ASN A 126 -13.12 -8.67 12.83
N ASP A 127 -13.34 -8.61 11.51
CA ASP A 127 -12.45 -9.24 10.55
C ASP A 127 -11.03 -8.64 10.66
N SER A 128 -10.01 -9.45 10.38
CA SER A 128 -8.64 -8.93 10.35
C SER A 128 -8.46 -7.96 9.18
N ILE A 129 -7.55 -7.00 9.33
CA ILE A 129 -7.19 -6.08 8.23
C ILE A 129 -6.79 -6.86 6.97
N ASN A 130 -6.01 -7.94 7.12
CA ASN A 130 -5.62 -8.80 6.00
C ASN A 130 -6.83 -9.40 5.27
N LYS A 131 -7.85 -9.86 5.99
CA LYS A 131 -9.08 -10.39 5.37
C LYS A 131 -9.85 -9.28 4.65
N SER A 132 -9.90 -8.09 5.24
CA SER A 132 -10.58 -6.92 4.65
C SER A 132 -9.88 -6.46 3.36
N LEU A 133 -8.55 -6.39 3.37
CA LEU A 133 -7.74 -6.11 2.19
C LEU A 133 -7.96 -7.13 1.06
N GLN A 134 -8.05 -8.41 1.40
CA GLN A 134 -8.33 -9.46 0.40
C GLN A 134 -9.71 -9.31 -0.23
N LYS A 135 -10.74 -8.94 0.55
CA LYS A 135 -12.08 -8.64 0.02
C LYS A 135 -12.01 -7.46 -0.95
N VAL A 136 -11.39 -6.36 -0.53
CA VAL A 136 -11.21 -5.15 -1.37
C VAL A 136 -10.50 -5.49 -2.68
N ALA A 137 -9.39 -6.23 -2.64
CA ALA A 137 -8.67 -6.62 -3.84
C ALA A 137 -9.52 -7.50 -4.79
N LEU A 138 -10.31 -8.43 -4.23
CA LEU A 138 -11.20 -9.29 -5.01
C LEU A 138 -12.36 -8.51 -5.64
N GLU A 139 -12.92 -7.53 -4.93
CA GLU A 139 -13.99 -6.66 -5.44
C GLU A 139 -13.50 -5.77 -6.58
N ILE A 140 -12.30 -5.21 -6.43
CA ILE A 140 -11.66 -4.34 -7.42
C ILE A 140 -11.35 -5.12 -8.71
N ALA A 141 -10.73 -6.29 -8.57
CA ALA A 141 -10.14 -7.02 -9.68
C ALA A 141 -10.43 -8.53 -9.63
N PRO A 142 -11.71 -8.97 -9.72
CA PRO A 142 -12.13 -10.34 -9.44
C PRO A 142 -11.52 -11.39 -10.38
N ASN A 143 -11.19 -11.00 -11.61
CA ASN A 143 -10.67 -11.89 -12.64
C ASN A 143 -9.21 -11.61 -13.02
N SER A 144 -8.58 -10.61 -12.40
CA SER A 144 -7.20 -10.24 -12.70
C SER A 144 -6.21 -11.10 -11.93
N LYS A 145 -5.00 -11.19 -12.48
CA LYS A 145 -3.87 -11.83 -11.82
C LYS A 145 -2.69 -10.89 -11.73
N TYR A 146 -1.97 -10.97 -10.61
CA TYR A 146 -0.78 -10.19 -10.31
C TYR A 146 0.29 -11.14 -9.80
N MET A 147 1.48 -11.13 -10.42
CA MET A 147 2.50 -12.17 -10.19
C MET A 147 1.94 -13.62 -10.30
N ASN A 148 1.02 -13.87 -11.24
CA ASN A 148 0.32 -15.15 -11.42
C ASN A 148 -0.61 -15.59 -10.27
N LEU A 149 -0.85 -14.74 -9.28
CA LEU A 149 -1.80 -14.96 -8.20
C LEU A 149 -3.11 -14.23 -8.49
N SER A 150 -4.25 -14.74 -8.02
CA SER A 150 -5.50 -13.95 -7.99
C SER A 150 -5.35 -12.71 -7.10
N ALA A 151 -6.15 -11.68 -7.32
CA ALA A 151 -6.04 -10.40 -6.62
C ALA A 151 -6.02 -10.53 -5.08
N ASP A 152 -6.89 -11.37 -4.52
CA ASP A 152 -6.94 -11.67 -3.08
C ASP A 152 -5.65 -12.35 -2.58
N ASN A 153 -5.16 -13.36 -3.30
CA ASN A 153 -3.94 -14.07 -2.93
C ASN A 153 -2.69 -13.19 -3.08
N PHE A 154 -2.66 -12.33 -4.09
CA PHE A 154 -1.61 -11.34 -4.26
C PHE A 154 -1.63 -10.30 -3.13
N MET A 155 -2.81 -9.78 -2.77
CA MET A 155 -2.94 -8.85 -1.64
C MET A 155 -2.50 -9.47 -0.32
N ARG A 156 -2.88 -10.74 -0.07
CA ARG A 156 -2.39 -11.52 1.08
C ARG A 156 -0.87 -11.66 1.07
N TYR A 157 -0.29 -11.93 -0.10
CA TYR A 157 1.15 -12.00 -0.27
C TYR A 157 1.82 -10.67 0.09
N CYS A 158 1.33 -9.55 -0.46
CA CYS A 158 1.82 -8.21 -0.13
C CYS A 158 1.68 -7.89 1.36
N TYR A 159 0.56 -8.20 2.00
CA TYR A 159 0.36 -7.94 3.42
C TYR A 159 1.40 -8.67 4.30
N ASN A 160 1.72 -9.93 3.98
CA ASN A 160 2.77 -10.67 4.69
C ASN A 160 4.14 -10.01 4.53
N LYS A 161 4.43 -9.47 3.34
CA LYS A 161 5.67 -8.73 3.06
C LYS A 161 5.75 -7.40 3.80
N ARG A 162 4.62 -6.68 3.92
CA ARG A 162 4.49 -5.49 4.76
C ARG A 162 4.74 -5.79 6.23
N SER A 163 4.22 -6.90 6.74
CA SER A 163 4.49 -7.36 8.11
C SER A 163 5.99 -7.61 8.33
N ASN A 164 6.67 -8.29 7.40
CA ASN A 164 8.11 -8.52 7.51
C ASN A 164 8.91 -7.21 7.49
N LEU A 165 8.54 -6.28 6.61
CA LEU A 165 9.21 -4.98 6.52
C LEU A 165 9.03 -4.16 7.80
N ALA A 166 7.81 -4.13 8.35
CA ALA A 166 7.50 -3.36 9.57
C ALA A 166 8.22 -3.90 10.82
N HIS A 167 8.37 -5.22 10.94
CA HIS A 167 8.97 -5.84 12.13
C HIS A 167 10.47 -6.15 11.99
N GLY A 168 10.94 -6.44 10.78
CA GLY A 168 12.30 -6.89 10.50
C GLY A 168 13.14 -5.91 9.70
N GLY A 169 12.59 -4.77 9.29
CA GLY A 169 13.29 -3.76 8.47
C GLY A 169 13.66 -4.24 7.06
N ASN A 170 13.28 -5.46 6.69
CA ASN A 170 13.53 -6.04 5.37
C ASN A 170 12.33 -6.86 4.90
N ILE A 171 12.17 -6.96 3.59
CA ILE A 171 11.02 -7.62 2.98
C ILE A 171 11.25 -9.14 2.74
N GLY A 172 12.47 -9.62 2.98
CA GLY A 172 12.87 -11.01 2.79
C GLY A 172 12.80 -11.46 1.33
N MET A 173 13.23 -10.63 0.37
CA MET A 173 13.38 -11.00 -1.04
C MET A 173 14.49 -10.16 -1.70
N SER A 174 14.89 -10.52 -2.92
CA SER A 174 15.86 -9.75 -3.70
C SER A 174 15.30 -8.39 -4.14
N ASN A 175 16.16 -7.42 -4.45
CA ASN A 175 15.72 -6.14 -5.01
C ASN A 175 14.96 -6.30 -6.34
N GLU A 176 15.32 -7.30 -7.14
CA GLU A 176 14.65 -7.59 -8.41
C GLU A 176 13.22 -8.09 -8.19
N ASP A 177 13.03 -9.05 -7.26
CA ASP A 177 11.70 -9.57 -6.93
C ASP A 177 10.84 -8.51 -6.26
N GLN A 178 11.45 -7.66 -5.42
CA GLN A 178 10.75 -6.53 -4.82
C GLN A 178 10.28 -5.54 -5.87
N MET A 179 11.13 -5.20 -6.84
CA MET A 179 10.75 -4.33 -7.96
C MET A 179 9.56 -4.93 -8.74
N LYS A 180 9.61 -6.23 -9.08
CA LYS A 180 8.51 -6.93 -9.75
C LYS A 180 7.21 -6.86 -8.95
N MET A 181 7.29 -7.11 -7.64
CA MET A 181 6.14 -7.01 -6.75
C MET A 181 5.59 -5.58 -6.68
N VAL A 182 6.45 -4.56 -6.60
CA VAL A 182 6.03 -3.14 -6.58
C VAL A 182 5.33 -2.76 -7.87
N ILE A 183 5.79 -3.24 -9.03
CA ILE A 183 5.12 -3.02 -10.32
C ILE A 183 3.72 -3.62 -10.32
N GLU A 184 3.61 -4.86 -9.85
CA GLU A 184 2.34 -5.59 -9.85
C GLU A 184 1.36 -5.00 -8.82
N LEU A 185 1.85 -4.54 -7.68
CA LEU A 185 1.06 -3.78 -6.71
C LEU A 185 0.60 -2.44 -7.29
N GLN A 186 1.46 -1.74 -8.02
CA GLN A 186 1.09 -0.51 -8.70
C GLN A 186 -0.03 -0.74 -9.74
N LYS A 187 0.03 -1.84 -10.51
CA LYS A 187 -1.07 -2.20 -11.43
C LYS A 187 -2.38 -2.39 -10.68
N LEU A 188 -2.36 -3.16 -9.58
CA LEU A 188 -3.55 -3.36 -8.76
C LEU A 188 -4.05 -2.04 -8.13
N SER A 189 -3.15 -1.14 -7.72
CA SER A 189 -3.53 0.21 -7.24
C SER A 189 -4.22 1.04 -8.31
N ILE A 190 -3.76 0.95 -9.56
CA ILE A 190 -4.40 1.64 -10.69
C ILE A 190 -5.79 1.06 -10.92
N ASP A 191 -5.92 -0.27 -10.93
CA ASP A 191 -7.23 -0.94 -11.06
C ASP A 191 -8.17 -0.53 -9.92
N ALA A 192 -7.64 -0.33 -8.70
CA ALA A 192 -8.40 0.18 -7.56
C ALA A 192 -8.95 1.58 -7.83
N ILE A 193 -8.11 2.51 -8.29
CA ILE A 193 -8.57 3.87 -8.64
C ILE A 193 -9.61 3.82 -9.75
N VAL A 194 -9.38 3.04 -10.82
CA VAL A 194 -10.35 2.85 -11.90
C VAL A 194 -11.69 2.38 -11.36
N HIS A 195 -11.66 1.35 -10.53
CA HIS A 195 -12.85 0.73 -9.94
C HIS A 195 -13.61 1.72 -9.06
N ILE A 196 -12.92 2.34 -8.11
CA ILE A 196 -13.53 3.17 -7.06
C ILE A 196 -14.06 4.49 -7.63
N CYS A 197 -13.38 5.03 -8.64
CA CYS A 197 -13.86 6.19 -9.37
C CYS A 197 -15.01 5.83 -10.33
N LYS A 198 -15.24 4.53 -10.64
CA LYS A 198 -16.16 4.06 -11.69
C LYS A 198 -15.79 4.58 -13.08
N LEU A 199 -14.49 4.69 -13.34
CA LEU A 199 -13.95 5.09 -14.63
C LEU A 199 -14.28 4.02 -15.68
N LYS A 200 -15.02 4.39 -16.74
CA LYS A 200 -15.35 3.47 -17.83
C LYS A 200 -14.11 2.93 -18.57
N LYS A 201 -13.00 3.64 -18.45
CA LYS A 201 -11.62 3.26 -18.76
C LYS A 201 -10.79 4.52 -18.52
N ILE A 202 -9.63 4.41 -17.86
CA ILE A 202 -8.62 5.46 -18.02
C ILE A 202 -8.13 5.32 -19.45
N THR A 203 -8.43 6.30 -20.29
CA THR A 203 -7.71 6.45 -21.56
C THR A 203 -6.34 6.96 -21.18
N LEU A 204 -5.39 6.06 -20.92
CA LEU A 204 -4.00 6.46 -20.80
C LEU A 204 -3.62 7.01 -22.17
N PHE A 205 -3.43 8.32 -22.27
CA PHE A 205 -2.94 8.89 -23.50
C PHE A 205 -1.50 8.39 -23.72
N PRO A 206 -1.05 8.22 -24.96
CA PRO A 206 0.32 7.80 -25.23
C PRO A 206 1.36 8.68 -24.53
N GLU A 207 1.06 9.97 -24.33
CA GLU A 207 1.87 10.89 -23.53
C GLU A 207 1.87 10.63 -22.01
N ASP A 208 0.89 9.93 -21.44
CA ASP A 208 0.82 9.59 -20.00
C ASP A 208 1.73 8.42 -19.62
N ILE A 209 2.20 7.68 -20.63
CA ILE A 209 3.15 6.59 -20.49
C ILE A 209 4.54 7.18 -20.71
N GLY A 210 5.29 7.38 -19.62
CA GLY A 210 6.69 7.81 -19.74
C GLY A 210 7.48 6.83 -20.61
N PRO A 211 8.41 7.30 -21.48
CA PRO A 211 9.35 6.41 -22.13
C PRO A 211 10.11 5.64 -21.03
N PRO A 212 10.47 4.36 -21.24
CA PRO A 212 11.32 3.65 -20.29
C PRO A 212 12.58 4.48 -20.10
N ASN A 213 12.78 5.00 -18.89
CA ASN A 213 13.91 5.86 -18.59
C ASN A 213 15.12 4.95 -18.42
N ILE A 214 15.80 4.64 -19.53
CA ILE A 214 17.05 3.89 -19.54
C ILE A 214 18.16 4.90 -19.29
N ASN A 215 18.36 5.27 -18.02
CA ASN A 215 19.52 6.05 -17.63
C ASN A 215 20.70 5.10 -17.38
N MET A 216 21.33 4.63 -18.47
CA MET A 216 22.63 3.97 -18.41
C MET A 216 23.72 5.03 -18.24
N ASN A 217 23.92 5.50 -17.02
CA ASN A 217 25.16 6.21 -16.71
C ASN A 217 26.26 5.17 -16.47
N ILE A 218 26.94 4.77 -17.55
CA ILE A 218 28.17 3.98 -17.46
C ILE A 218 29.26 4.96 -17.02
N GLY A 219 29.35 5.20 -15.72
CA GLY A 219 30.45 5.97 -15.16
C GLY A 219 31.78 5.36 -15.61
N PRO A 220 32.80 6.16 -15.95
CA PRO A 220 34.08 5.63 -16.37
C PRO A 220 34.64 4.76 -15.23
N HIS A 221 34.90 3.50 -15.54
CA HIS A 221 35.65 2.61 -14.64
C HIS A 221 36.96 3.30 -14.27
N ALA A 222 37.10 3.69 -13.01
CA ALA A 222 38.39 4.11 -12.48
C ALA A 222 39.33 2.90 -12.55
N VAL A 223 40.27 2.93 -13.50
CA VAL A 223 41.39 2.00 -13.55
C VAL A 223 42.26 2.30 -12.33
N VAL A 224 42.22 1.42 -11.34
CA VAL A 224 43.15 1.45 -10.20
C VAL A 224 44.51 1.00 -10.72
N PRO A 225 45.58 1.80 -10.61
CA PRO A 225 46.91 1.36 -10.98
C PRO A 225 47.38 0.27 -10.01
N ALA A 226 47.89 -0.82 -10.55
CA ALA A 226 48.50 -1.90 -9.78
C ALA A 226 49.78 -1.40 -9.09
N SER A 227 49.87 -1.62 -7.78
CA SER A 227 51.08 -1.53 -6.97
C SER A 227 51.68 -2.91 -6.76
#